data_AF-A0A3B6UCD8-F1
#
_entry.id   AF-A0A3B6UCD8-F1
#
_cell.length_a   1.000
_cell.length_b   1.000
_cell.length_c   1.000
_cell.angle_alpha   90.00
_cell.angle_beta   90.00
_cell.angle_gamma   90.00
#
_symmetry.space_group_name_H-M   'P 1'
#
loop_
_entity.id
_entity.type
_entity.pdbx_description
1 polymer ?
#
loop_
_entity_poly.entity_id
_entity_poly.type
_entity_poly.pdbx_seq_one_letter_code
_entity_poly.pdbx_strand_id
1 'polypeptide(L)'
;MAFAGRDATYFLKYKIVFFGTPVGHYDGLVSFMNLTLSNLPPPFASLTSSKFASKRLIADEMVTLSSAHAIGMSHSSSFSSSFFDYLNASTSDMDPTLMSSLLEQCRPDIGSDNMVVQDVKTPNKIDNKYYNNMFSHDVLFMLDSMLMTLDDTSVALRANANDNGVWEEKFKAAMVRMGAIEVKTSANGEIRKNVAPSTHTNPTDPFTSSQVFNYLRLRISSQLPHVPIDVNFDYLV
;
A
#
# COMPACT_ATOMS: atom_id res chain seq x y z
N MET A 1 -10.63 -5.04 -10.78
CA MET A 1 -9.57 -4.95 -9.74
C MET A 1 -10.00 -5.49 -8.39
N ALA A 2 -11.13 -5.07 -7.80
CA ALA A 2 -11.54 -5.51 -6.45
C ALA A 2 -11.59 -7.05 -6.24
N PHE A 3 -12.12 -7.80 -7.22
CA PHE A 3 -12.12 -9.26 -7.18
C PHE A 3 -10.72 -9.88 -7.18
N ALA A 4 -9.78 -9.31 -7.94
CA ALA A 4 -8.40 -9.77 -7.94
C ALA A 4 -7.72 -9.54 -6.59
N GLY A 5 -7.99 -8.40 -5.93
CA GLY A 5 -7.54 -8.14 -4.56
C GLY A 5 -8.07 -9.18 -3.57
N ARG A 6 -9.39 -9.47 -3.60
CA ARG A 6 -9.99 -10.54 -2.78
C ARG A 6 -9.33 -11.90 -3.03
N ASP A 7 -9.20 -12.29 -4.29
CA ASP A 7 -8.68 -13.61 -4.65
C ASP A 7 -7.21 -13.76 -4.28
N ALA A 8 -6.41 -12.71 -4.47
CA ALA A 8 -5.02 -12.66 -4.00
C ALA A 8 -4.95 -12.86 -2.48
N THR A 9 -5.72 -12.10 -1.69
CA THR A 9 -5.78 -12.29 -0.23
C THR A 9 -6.20 -13.71 0.14
N TYR A 10 -7.20 -14.26 -0.52
CA TYR A 10 -7.67 -15.62 -0.28
C TYR A 10 -6.58 -16.65 -0.49
N PHE A 11 -5.82 -16.58 -1.60
CA PHE A 11 -4.74 -17.53 -1.85
C PHE A 11 -3.54 -17.32 -0.91
N LEU A 12 -3.16 -16.08 -0.65
CA LEU A 12 -2.03 -15.73 0.21
C LEU A 12 -2.30 -16.01 1.70
N LYS A 13 -3.57 -16.12 2.09
CA LYS A 13 -4.01 -16.57 3.42
C LYS A 13 -4.53 -18.00 3.42
N TYR A 14 -3.96 -18.88 2.61
CA TYR A 14 -4.27 -20.32 2.63
C TYR A 14 -5.76 -20.65 2.55
N LYS A 15 -6.52 -19.85 1.81
CA LYS A 15 -7.97 -20.01 1.60
C LYS A 15 -8.83 -19.74 2.84
N ILE A 16 -8.33 -19.00 3.82
CA ILE A 16 -9.06 -18.67 5.06
C ILE A 16 -9.79 -17.32 4.94
N VAL A 17 -9.11 -16.30 4.41
CA VAL A 17 -9.69 -14.96 4.27
C VAL A 17 -10.44 -14.85 2.94
N PHE A 18 -11.74 -15.05 2.99
CA PHE A 18 -12.66 -14.77 1.90
C PHE A 18 -13.70 -13.74 2.35
N PHE A 19 -14.04 -12.79 1.48
CA PHE A 19 -15.04 -11.76 1.75
C PHE A 19 -15.84 -11.43 0.49
N GLY A 20 -17.11 -11.05 0.68
CA GLY A 20 -17.99 -10.64 -0.41
C GLY A 20 -17.54 -9.30 -0.99
N THR A 21 -16.99 -9.29 -2.19
CA THR A 21 -16.60 -8.06 -2.88
C THR A 21 -17.86 -7.38 -3.45
N PRO A 22 -18.10 -6.08 -3.14
CA PRO A 22 -19.17 -5.32 -3.76
C PRO A 22 -19.06 -5.33 -5.30
N VAL A 23 -20.21 -5.35 -5.97
CA VAL A 23 -20.32 -5.44 -7.43
C VAL A 23 -21.04 -4.24 -8.01
N GLY A 24 -21.01 -4.10 -9.33
CA GLY A 24 -21.72 -3.03 -10.04
C GLY A 24 -20.96 -1.70 -10.07
N HIS A 25 -19.66 -1.72 -9.75
CA HIS A 25 -18.80 -0.55 -9.91
C HIS A 25 -18.53 -0.32 -11.40
N TYR A 26 -18.64 0.94 -11.80
CA TYR A 26 -18.27 1.38 -13.13
C TYR A 26 -16.86 1.97 -13.11
N ASP A 27 -16.17 1.92 -14.25
CA ASP A 27 -14.86 2.52 -14.41
C ASP A 27 -14.99 4.05 -14.52
N GLY A 28 -14.02 4.77 -13.96
CA GLY A 28 -13.91 6.21 -14.17
C GLY A 28 -13.64 6.53 -15.63
N LEU A 29 -14.04 7.70 -16.11
CA LEU A 29 -13.87 8.10 -17.52
C LEU A 29 -12.48 8.71 -17.81
N VAL A 30 -11.82 9.22 -16.77
CA VAL A 30 -10.56 9.96 -16.83
C VAL A 30 -9.67 9.59 -15.65
N SER A 31 -8.36 9.81 -15.79
CA SER A 31 -7.37 9.59 -14.74
C SER A 31 -6.77 10.94 -14.32
N PHE A 32 -6.58 11.17 -13.02
CA PHE A 32 -6.09 12.44 -12.47
C PHE A 32 -4.83 12.22 -11.63
N MET A 33 -3.67 12.61 -12.17
CA MET A 33 -2.37 12.40 -11.52
C MET A 33 -2.21 13.19 -10.22
N ASN A 34 -2.68 14.45 -10.21
CA ASN A 34 -2.58 15.32 -9.05
C ASN A 34 -3.41 14.78 -7.87
N LEU A 35 -4.59 14.22 -8.15
CA LEU A 35 -5.43 13.61 -7.12
C LEU A 35 -4.76 12.39 -6.51
N THR A 36 -4.02 11.59 -7.28
CA THR A 36 -3.32 10.42 -6.75
C THR A 36 -2.33 10.81 -5.64
N LEU A 37 -1.44 11.77 -5.89
CA LEU A 37 -0.44 12.19 -4.90
C LEU A 37 -1.07 12.91 -3.69
N SER A 38 -2.21 13.57 -3.88
CA SER A 38 -2.93 14.21 -2.77
C SER A 38 -3.69 13.23 -1.89
N ASN A 39 -4.18 12.12 -2.44
CA ASN A 39 -5.01 11.15 -1.70
C ASN A 39 -4.21 9.99 -1.10
N LEU A 40 -3.09 9.59 -1.72
CA LEU A 40 -2.26 8.50 -1.19
C LEU A 40 -1.35 8.96 -0.05
N PRO A 41 -1.20 8.18 1.02
CA PRO A 41 -0.16 8.39 2.02
C PRO A 41 1.21 8.04 1.41
N PRO A 42 2.21 8.94 1.45
CA PRO A 42 3.56 8.54 1.07
C PRO A 42 4.17 7.62 2.15
N PRO A 43 5.09 6.72 1.78
CA PRO A 43 5.70 5.73 2.69
C PRO A 43 6.50 6.33 3.86
N PHE A 44 6.83 7.63 3.78
CA PHE A 44 7.55 8.41 4.78
C PHE A 44 6.73 9.59 5.34
N ALA A 45 5.42 9.64 5.11
CA ALA A 45 4.58 10.66 5.73
C ALA A 45 4.62 10.54 7.26
N SER A 46 4.52 11.67 7.96
CA SER A 46 4.00 11.64 9.32
C SER A 46 2.60 11.02 9.30
N LEU A 47 2.34 10.05 10.17
CA LEU A 47 1.01 9.46 10.30
C LEU A 47 -0.02 10.56 10.50
N THR A 48 -0.84 10.75 9.48
CA THR A 48 -2.00 11.63 9.55
C THR A 48 -3.20 10.80 9.19
N SER A 49 -3.96 10.42 10.21
CA SER A 49 -5.26 9.74 10.09
C SER A 49 -6.23 10.51 9.17
N SER A 50 -5.93 11.78 8.86
CA SER A 50 -6.73 12.66 8.00
C SER A 50 -6.88 12.17 6.56
N LYS A 51 -5.87 11.53 5.95
CA LYS A 51 -5.99 10.99 4.57
C LYS A 51 -7.00 9.85 4.51
N PHE A 52 -6.89 8.89 5.43
CA PHE A 52 -7.85 7.78 5.53
C PHE A 52 -9.24 8.27 5.97
N ALA A 53 -9.31 9.21 6.91
CA ALA A 53 -10.57 9.81 7.35
C ALA A 53 -11.27 10.58 6.21
N SER A 54 -10.52 11.20 5.30
CA SER A 54 -11.09 11.84 4.09
C SER A 54 -11.78 10.84 3.16
N LYS A 55 -11.32 9.58 3.19
CA LYS A 55 -11.94 8.44 2.51
C LYS A 55 -12.91 7.65 3.40
N ARG A 56 -13.30 8.22 4.55
CA ARG A 56 -14.28 7.65 5.50
C ARG A 56 -13.81 6.32 6.11
N LEU A 57 -12.50 6.11 6.21
CA LEU A 57 -11.91 4.99 6.94
C LEU A 57 -11.47 5.46 8.33
N ILE A 58 -11.70 4.64 9.34
CA ILE A 58 -11.25 4.92 10.71
C ILE A 58 -9.83 4.42 10.96
N ALA A 59 -9.18 4.86 12.05
CA ALA A 59 -7.81 4.47 12.39
C ALA A 59 -7.62 2.95 12.49
N ASP A 60 -8.57 2.22 13.06
CA ASP A 60 -8.52 0.75 13.15
C ASP A 60 -8.49 0.09 11.76
N GLU A 61 -9.23 0.64 10.79
CA GLU A 61 -9.26 0.13 9.42
C GLU A 61 -8.00 0.46 8.67
N MET A 62 -7.45 1.65 8.87
CA MET A 62 -6.14 2.03 8.34
C MET A 62 -5.05 1.07 8.82
N VAL A 63 -4.94 0.86 10.14
CA VAL A 63 -3.98 -0.09 10.73
C VAL A 63 -4.23 -1.52 10.25
N THR A 64 -5.50 -1.90 10.07
CA THR A 64 -5.84 -3.22 9.55
C THR A 64 -5.38 -3.39 8.09
N LEU A 65 -5.66 -2.41 7.23
CA LEU A 65 -5.29 -2.45 5.82
C LEU A 65 -3.78 -2.37 5.59
N SER A 66 -3.02 -1.74 6.49
CA SER A 66 -1.56 -1.67 6.38
C SER A 66 -0.87 -3.05 6.47
N SER A 67 -1.55 -4.08 7.00
CA SER A 67 -1.04 -5.47 6.93
C SER A 67 -0.88 -6.03 5.52
N ALA A 68 -1.39 -5.33 4.50
CA ALA A 68 -1.07 -5.69 3.13
C ALA A 68 0.43 -5.52 2.79
N HIS A 69 1.20 -4.73 3.57
CA HIS A 69 2.67 -4.67 3.47
C HIS A 69 3.37 -5.97 3.94
N ALA A 70 2.62 -6.96 4.45
CA ALA A 70 3.16 -8.29 4.78
C ALA A 70 3.65 -9.07 3.54
N ILE A 71 3.29 -8.61 2.33
CA ILE A 71 3.63 -9.25 1.07
C ILE A 71 4.18 -8.23 0.09
N GLY A 72 5.01 -8.68 -0.84
CA GLY A 72 5.45 -7.85 -1.97
C GLY A 72 6.83 -7.26 -1.78
N MET A 73 7.18 -6.38 -2.71
CA MET A 73 8.51 -5.81 -2.85
C MET A 73 8.41 -4.29 -2.87
N SER A 74 9.43 -3.62 -2.35
CA SER A 74 9.53 -2.17 -2.39
C SER A 74 10.90 -1.74 -2.89
N HIS A 75 10.93 -0.59 -3.54
CA HIS A 75 12.15 0.03 -4.01
C HIS A 75 12.91 0.69 -2.90
N SER A 76 14.23 0.63 -3.00
CA SER A 76 15.16 1.32 -2.11
C SER A 76 14.79 2.80 -1.96
N SER A 77 14.39 3.45 -3.06
CA SER A 77 13.98 4.84 -3.09
C SER A 77 12.58 5.12 -2.47
N SER A 78 11.80 4.10 -2.16
CA SER A 78 10.49 4.23 -1.51
C SER A 78 10.60 4.43 0.00
N PHE A 79 11.72 4.10 0.67
CA PHE A 79 11.73 4.09 2.14
C PHE A 79 11.79 5.49 2.76
N SER A 80 12.42 6.44 2.06
CA SER A 80 12.63 7.82 2.56
C SER A 80 13.17 8.70 1.43
N SER A 81 12.83 10.00 1.44
CA SER A 81 13.49 11.00 0.58
C SER A 81 15.00 11.13 0.87
N SER A 82 15.41 10.71 2.07
CA SER A 82 16.78 10.58 2.53
C SER A 82 17.01 9.15 3.05
N PHE A 83 16.98 8.17 2.15
CA PHE A 83 17.16 6.73 2.45
C PHE A 83 18.29 6.46 3.48
N PHE A 84 19.41 7.17 3.40
CA PHE A 84 20.53 7.06 4.36
C PHE A 84 20.27 7.67 5.74
N ASP A 85 19.47 8.74 5.83
CA ASP A 85 19.13 9.35 7.12
C ASP A 85 18.18 8.43 7.91
N TYR A 86 17.34 7.67 7.21
CA TYR A 86 16.46 6.67 7.82
C TYR A 86 17.20 5.37 8.19
N LEU A 87 18.24 4.97 7.43
CA LEU A 87 19.12 3.86 7.79
C LEU A 87 20.33 4.31 8.61
N ASN A 88 20.10 5.21 9.56
CA ASN A 88 21.11 5.67 10.50
C ASN A 88 20.79 5.13 11.90
N ALA A 89 21.66 4.25 12.40
CA ALA A 89 21.53 3.62 13.71
C ALA A 89 21.47 4.62 14.90
N SER A 90 21.83 5.88 14.69
CA SER A 90 21.76 6.94 15.71
C SER A 90 20.40 7.63 15.77
N THR A 91 19.57 7.52 14.73
CA THR A 91 18.30 8.26 14.58
C THR A 91 17.11 7.38 14.26
N SER A 92 17.35 6.14 13.82
CA SER A 92 16.33 5.16 13.46
C SER A 92 16.12 4.16 14.58
N ASP A 93 14.87 3.76 14.77
CA ASP A 93 14.47 2.72 15.70
C ASP A 93 14.48 1.32 15.05
N MET A 94 14.77 1.22 13.75
CA MET A 94 14.81 -0.04 12.99
C MET A 94 15.78 -1.07 13.59
N ASP A 95 15.40 -2.35 13.54
CA ASP A 95 16.27 -3.46 13.95
C ASP A 95 17.64 -3.39 13.23
N PRO A 96 18.76 -3.46 13.97
CA PRO A 96 20.10 -3.35 13.37
C PRO A 96 20.42 -4.42 12.32
N THR A 97 19.84 -5.62 12.43
CA THR A 97 20.04 -6.70 11.45
C THR A 97 19.31 -6.38 10.15
N LEU A 98 18.06 -5.92 10.25
CA LEU A 98 17.30 -5.45 9.09
C LEU A 98 18.01 -4.26 8.43
N MET A 99 18.43 -3.27 9.21
CA MET A 99 19.16 -2.10 8.71
C MET A 99 20.44 -2.49 7.97
N SER A 100 21.26 -3.38 8.55
CA SER A 100 22.49 -3.85 7.91
C SER A 100 22.20 -4.57 6.59
N SER A 101 21.11 -5.35 6.53
CA SER A 101 20.70 -6.04 5.31
C SER A 101 20.24 -5.07 4.22
N LEU A 102 19.49 -4.03 4.58
CA LEU A 102 19.05 -2.99 3.64
C LEU A 102 20.23 -2.15 3.14
N LEU A 103 21.18 -1.79 4.01
CA LEU A 103 22.41 -1.08 3.62
C LEU A 103 23.25 -1.89 2.61
N GLU A 104 23.18 -3.21 2.63
CA GLU A 104 23.85 -4.07 1.65
C GLU A 104 23.06 -4.22 0.34
N GLN A 105 21.73 -4.39 0.43
CA GLN A 105 20.88 -4.59 -0.74
C GLN A 105 20.63 -3.31 -1.54
N CYS A 106 20.67 -2.15 -0.89
CA CYS A 106 20.27 -0.88 -1.46
C CYS A 106 21.46 0.08 -1.66
N ARG A 107 22.67 -0.44 -1.88
CA ARG A 107 23.86 0.42 -2.02
C ARG A 107 23.78 1.30 -3.29
N PRO A 108 24.23 2.57 -3.23
CA PRO A 108 24.14 3.50 -4.37
C PRO A 108 24.97 3.10 -5.58
N ASP A 109 26.02 2.32 -5.36
CA ASP A 109 27.04 1.94 -6.35
C ASP A 109 26.68 0.67 -7.14
N ILE A 110 25.63 -0.06 -6.76
CA ILE A 110 25.23 -1.34 -7.38
C ILE A 110 24.31 -1.14 -8.61
N GLY A 111 23.90 0.09 -8.94
CA GLY A 111 23.00 0.38 -10.06
C GLY A 111 21.53 0.57 -9.62
N SER A 112 20.61 0.62 -10.59
CA SER A 112 19.23 1.12 -10.45
C SER A 112 18.51 0.65 -9.18
N ASP A 113 17.84 1.59 -8.51
CA ASP A 113 16.81 1.40 -7.47
C ASP A 113 16.38 -0.05 -7.17
N ASN A 114 17.14 -0.74 -6.31
CA ASN A 114 16.95 -2.17 -6.04
C ASN A 114 15.62 -2.43 -5.30
N MET A 115 15.05 -3.62 -5.53
CA MET A 115 13.87 -4.11 -4.80
C MET A 115 14.26 -4.95 -3.59
N VAL A 116 13.58 -4.75 -2.48
CA VAL A 116 13.65 -5.59 -1.27
C VAL A 116 12.27 -6.08 -0.88
N VAL A 117 12.20 -7.20 -0.17
CA VAL A 117 10.92 -7.71 0.38
C VAL A 117 10.39 -6.76 1.45
N GLN A 118 9.08 -6.53 1.50
CA GLN A 118 8.46 -5.66 2.50
C GLN A 118 8.40 -6.30 3.90
N ASP A 119 8.18 -7.62 3.97
CA ASP A 119 8.23 -8.41 5.21
C ASP A 119 9.31 -9.50 5.09
N VAL A 120 10.43 -9.32 5.78
CA VAL A 120 11.54 -10.28 5.79
C VAL A 120 11.23 -11.56 6.58
N LYS A 121 10.22 -11.57 7.45
CA LYS A 121 9.86 -12.73 8.26
C LYS A 121 8.90 -13.66 7.50
N THR A 122 7.97 -13.10 6.75
CA THR A 122 6.90 -13.84 6.05
C THR A 122 6.57 -13.30 4.64
N PRO A 123 7.54 -13.15 3.73
CA PRO A 123 7.43 -12.34 2.50
C PRO A 123 6.34 -12.74 1.50
N ASN A 124 5.77 -13.94 1.63
CA ASN A 124 4.78 -14.49 0.69
C ASN A 124 3.47 -14.88 1.40
N LYS A 125 3.20 -14.30 2.58
CA LYS A 125 1.99 -14.57 3.35
C LYS A 125 1.41 -13.27 3.85
N ILE A 126 0.11 -13.10 3.64
CA ILE A 126 -0.61 -12.09 4.39
C ILE A 126 -0.95 -12.69 5.74
N ASP A 127 -0.45 -12.13 6.83
CA ASP A 127 -0.75 -12.55 8.18
C ASP A 127 -0.58 -11.41 9.19
N ASN A 128 -0.90 -11.67 10.45
CA ASN A 128 -0.78 -10.67 11.50
C ASN A 128 0.63 -10.62 12.12
N LYS A 129 1.61 -11.38 11.62
CA LYS A 129 3.01 -11.25 12.06
C LYS A 129 3.59 -9.91 11.64
N TYR A 130 3.09 -9.29 10.58
CA TYR A 130 3.39 -7.91 10.22
C TYR A 130 3.30 -6.94 11.42
N TYR A 131 2.28 -7.04 12.27
CA TYR A 131 2.18 -6.20 13.48
C TYR A 131 3.18 -6.58 14.56
N ASN A 132 3.52 -7.87 14.66
CA ASN A 132 4.55 -8.34 15.59
C ASN A 132 5.95 -7.86 15.14
N ASN A 133 6.18 -7.73 13.84
CA ASN A 133 7.41 -7.18 13.30
C ASN A 133 7.60 -5.71 13.71
N MET A 134 6.52 -4.93 13.83
CA MET A 134 6.60 -3.54 14.33
C MET A 134 7.18 -3.49 15.75
N PHE A 135 6.71 -4.36 16.65
CA PHE A 135 7.23 -4.41 18.03
C PHE A 135 8.69 -4.84 18.12
N SER A 136 9.17 -5.58 17.13
CA SER A 136 10.58 -5.94 17.00
C SER A 136 11.38 -4.92 16.18
N HIS A 137 10.75 -3.81 15.76
CA HIS A 137 11.31 -2.83 14.83
C HIS A 137 11.83 -3.43 13.50
N ASP A 138 11.26 -4.57 13.10
CA ASP A 138 11.56 -5.35 11.89
C ASP A 138 10.64 -4.94 10.72
N VAL A 139 10.35 -3.66 10.55
CA VAL A 139 9.49 -3.13 9.48
C VAL A 139 10.25 -2.21 8.54
N LEU A 140 9.89 -2.26 7.25
CA LEU A 140 10.61 -1.55 6.20
C LEU A 140 10.30 -0.06 6.15
N PHE A 141 9.04 0.33 6.35
CA PHE A 141 8.60 1.70 6.18
C PHE A 141 8.55 2.47 7.50
N MET A 142 9.00 3.72 7.47
CA MET A 142 8.88 4.62 8.62
C MET A 142 7.42 4.83 9.04
N LEU A 143 6.49 4.90 8.08
CA LEU A 143 5.06 5.03 8.39
C LEU A 143 4.54 3.84 9.22
N ASP A 144 5.07 2.63 8.99
CA ASP A 144 4.68 1.42 9.71
C ASP A 144 5.18 1.46 11.16
N SER A 145 6.43 1.88 11.40
CA SER A 145 6.96 2.00 12.77
C SER A 145 6.20 3.06 13.58
N MET A 146 5.76 4.14 12.91
CA MET A 146 4.98 5.18 13.55
C MET A 146 3.60 4.69 14.05
N LEU A 147 3.04 3.58 13.55
CA LEU A 147 1.72 3.09 13.99
C LEU A 147 1.69 2.70 15.47
N MET A 148 2.87 2.47 16.06
CA MET A 148 3.03 2.20 17.49
C MET A 148 2.94 3.47 18.37
N THR A 149 3.08 4.66 17.78
CA THR A 149 3.31 5.91 18.53
C THR A 149 2.04 6.71 18.86
N LEU A 150 0.93 6.47 18.14
CA LEU A 150 -0.34 7.17 18.37
C LEU A 150 -1.31 6.29 19.17
N ASP A 151 -2.08 6.89 20.08
CA ASP A 151 -2.94 6.15 21.01
C ASP A 151 -4.01 5.30 20.30
N ASP A 152 -4.68 5.84 19.28
CA ASP A 152 -5.74 5.14 18.55
C ASP A 152 -5.19 4.02 17.65
N THR A 153 -4.06 4.26 16.96
CA THR A 153 -3.43 3.25 16.10
C THR A 153 -2.77 2.13 16.90
N SER A 154 -2.15 2.46 18.04
CA SER A 154 -1.46 1.47 18.87
C SER A 154 -2.42 0.44 19.50
N VAL A 155 -3.64 0.86 19.85
CA VAL A 155 -4.68 -0.06 20.33
C VAL A 155 -5.10 -1.05 19.24
N ALA A 156 -5.36 -0.55 18.03
CA ALA A 156 -5.69 -1.38 16.87
C ALA A 156 -4.56 -2.36 16.52
N LEU A 157 -3.32 -1.87 16.53
CA LEU A 157 -2.11 -2.64 16.26
C LEU A 157 -1.96 -3.80 17.26
N ARG A 158 -2.07 -3.53 18.56
CA ARG A 158 -2.02 -4.57 19.60
C ARG A 158 -3.13 -5.60 19.44
N ALA A 159 -4.35 -5.17 19.14
CA ALA A 159 -5.47 -6.08 18.93
C ALA A 159 -5.22 -7.00 17.72
N ASN A 160 -4.74 -6.45 16.61
CA ASN A 160 -4.45 -7.22 15.40
C ASN A 160 -3.25 -8.17 15.58
N ALA A 161 -2.22 -7.75 16.32
CA ALA A 161 -1.05 -8.58 16.61
C ALA A 161 -1.38 -9.80 17.49
N ASN A 162 -2.30 -9.62 18.46
CA ASN A 162 -2.58 -10.62 19.49
C ASN A 162 -3.48 -11.76 19.01
N ASP A 163 -4.41 -11.50 18.09
CA ASP A 163 -5.38 -12.49 17.65
C ASP A 163 -5.53 -12.49 16.13
N ASN A 164 -5.06 -13.57 15.51
CA ASN A 164 -5.13 -13.74 14.06
C ASN A 164 -6.58 -13.83 13.55
N GLY A 165 -7.51 -14.44 14.29
CA GLY A 165 -8.91 -14.51 13.89
C GLY A 165 -9.61 -13.14 13.94
N VAL A 166 -9.31 -12.34 14.97
CA VAL A 166 -9.79 -10.95 15.06
C VAL A 166 -9.25 -10.11 13.91
N TRP A 167 -7.95 -10.21 13.62
CA TRP A 167 -7.36 -9.52 12.48
C TRP A 167 -7.99 -9.95 11.15
N GLU A 168 -8.21 -11.25 10.92
CA GLU A 168 -8.82 -11.75 9.68
C GLU A 168 -10.22 -11.15 9.46
N GLU A 169 -11.06 -11.10 10.49
CA GLU A 169 -12.41 -10.52 10.38
C GLU A 169 -12.36 -9.00 10.14
N LYS A 170 -11.47 -8.29 10.84
CA LYS A 170 -11.27 -6.86 10.59
C LYS A 170 -10.76 -6.62 9.16
N PHE A 171 -9.82 -7.43 8.68
CA PHE A 171 -9.25 -7.28 7.33
C PHE A 171 -10.30 -7.48 6.26
N LYS A 172 -11.15 -8.51 6.40
CA LYS A 172 -12.33 -8.71 5.54
C LYS A 172 -13.23 -7.47 5.52
N ALA A 173 -13.59 -6.96 6.69
CA ALA A 173 -14.49 -5.81 6.81
C ALA A 173 -13.87 -4.52 6.21
N ALA A 174 -12.59 -4.27 6.49
CA ALA A 174 -11.86 -3.10 5.99
C ALA A 174 -11.69 -3.15 4.47
N MET A 175 -11.39 -4.32 3.88
CA MET A 175 -11.32 -4.51 2.43
C MET A 175 -12.67 -4.26 1.74
N VAL A 176 -13.78 -4.70 2.35
CA VAL A 176 -15.13 -4.43 1.82
C VAL A 176 -15.44 -2.93 1.90
N ARG A 177 -15.11 -2.26 3.01
CA ARG A 177 -15.32 -0.81 3.14
C ARG A 177 -14.44 0.01 2.21
N MET A 178 -13.17 -0.37 2.05
CA MET A 178 -12.27 0.25 1.07
C MET A 178 -12.83 0.11 -0.36
N GLY A 179 -13.34 -1.08 -0.70
CA GLY A 179 -13.97 -1.32 -2.00
C GLY A 179 -15.22 -0.47 -2.27
N ALA A 180 -15.85 0.10 -1.23
CA ALA A 180 -17.05 0.92 -1.35
C ALA A 180 -16.76 2.44 -1.40
N ILE A 181 -15.50 2.86 -1.41
CA ILE A 181 -15.11 4.27 -1.47
C ILE A 181 -15.44 4.85 -2.86
N GLU A 182 -16.19 5.96 -2.87
CA GLU A 182 -16.39 6.84 -4.04
C GLU A 182 -16.79 6.13 -5.36
N VAL A 183 -17.55 5.04 -5.24
CA VAL A 183 -17.95 4.17 -6.35
C VAL A 183 -18.70 4.93 -7.46
N LYS A 184 -18.32 4.68 -8.71
CA LYS A 184 -19.03 5.16 -9.90
C LYS A 184 -20.17 4.23 -10.27
N THR A 185 -21.21 4.81 -10.84
CA THR A 185 -22.42 4.15 -11.32
C THR A 185 -22.57 4.35 -12.83
N SER A 186 -23.61 3.76 -13.43
CA SER A 186 -23.94 4.00 -14.84
C SER A 186 -24.18 5.47 -15.19
N ALA A 187 -24.49 6.33 -14.21
CA ALA A 187 -24.70 7.76 -14.44
C ALA A 187 -23.40 8.56 -14.64
N ASN A 188 -22.25 8.04 -14.17
CA ASN A 188 -21.00 8.80 -14.13
C ASN A 188 -19.72 7.96 -14.36
N GLY A 189 -19.89 6.78 -14.94
CA GLY A 189 -18.81 5.86 -15.32
C GLY A 189 -19.20 4.97 -16.50
N GLU A 190 -18.30 4.08 -16.89
CA GLU A 190 -18.49 3.16 -18.02
C GLU A 190 -18.08 1.72 -17.69
N ILE A 191 -18.47 0.76 -18.52
CA ILE A 191 -17.89 -0.61 -18.48
C ILE A 191 -16.82 -0.65 -19.56
N ARG A 192 -15.54 -0.56 -19.19
CA ARG A 192 -14.46 -0.56 -20.18
C ARG A 192 -14.27 -1.93 -20.79
N LYS A 193 -14.16 -1.96 -22.13
CA LYS A 193 -13.73 -3.16 -22.87
C LYS A 193 -12.22 -3.35 -22.84
N ASN A 194 -11.48 -2.27 -22.63
CA ASN A 194 -10.04 -2.26 -22.49
C ASN A 194 -9.67 -1.37 -21.29
N VAL A 195 -8.92 -1.94 -20.34
CA VAL A 195 -8.47 -1.25 -19.12
C VAL A 195 -7.29 -0.30 -19.37
N ALA A 196 -6.76 -0.27 -20.59
CA ALA A 196 -5.79 0.75 -21.00
C ALA A 196 -6.38 2.17 -20.89
N PRO A 197 -5.53 3.21 -20.78
CA PRO A 197 -6.00 4.58 -20.59
C PRO A 197 -6.95 5.00 -21.70
N SER A 198 -8.13 5.51 -21.33
CA SER A 198 -9.04 6.13 -22.29
C SER A 198 -8.34 7.34 -22.94
N THR A 199 -8.51 7.54 -24.24
CA THR A 199 -7.99 8.72 -24.96
C THR A 199 -8.78 9.98 -24.65
N HIS A 200 -9.77 9.92 -23.75
CA HIS A 200 -10.57 11.06 -23.34
C HIS A 200 -9.71 12.02 -22.53
N THR A 201 -9.35 13.14 -23.16
CA THR A 201 -8.68 14.26 -22.54
C THR A 201 -9.72 15.19 -21.92
N ASN A 202 -9.54 15.55 -20.65
CA ASN A 202 -10.24 16.68 -20.09
C ASN A 202 -9.51 17.95 -20.54
N PRO A 203 -10.13 18.91 -21.24
CA PRO A 203 -9.44 20.10 -21.75
C PRO A 203 -8.82 21.00 -20.67
N THR A 204 -9.17 20.81 -19.40
CA THR A 204 -8.59 21.53 -18.25
C THR A 204 -7.46 20.78 -17.54
N ASP A 205 -7.18 19.53 -17.90
CA ASP A 205 -6.11 18.74 -17.28
C ASP A 205 -4.86 18.78 -18.19
N PRO A 206 -3.71 19.27 -17.70
CA PRO A 206 -2.48 19.34 -18.49
C PRO A 206 -1.95 17.96 -18.92
N PHE A 207 -2.50 16.86 -18.40
CA PHE A 207 -2.07 15.50 -18.72
C PHE A 207 -3.25 14.63 -19.23
N THR A 208 -3.03 13.94 -20.35
CA THR A 208 -3.96 12.90 -20.85
C THR A 208 -3.97 11.69 -19.91
N SER A 209 -5.04 10.88 -19.90
CA SER A 209 -5.05 9.63 -19.11
C SER A 209 -3.87 8.71 -19.44
N SER A 210 -3.37 8.74 -20.68
CA SER A 210 -2.16 8.01 -21.09
C SER A 210 -0.88 8.61 -20.49
N GLN A 211 -0.80 9.94 -20.34
CA GLN A 211 0.30 10.60 -19.62
C GLN A 211 0.18 10.43 -18.11
N VAL A 212 -1.02 10.38 -17.52
CA VAL A 212 -1.21 10.02 -16.11
C VAL A 212 -0.84 8.58 -15.88
N PHE A 213 -1.30 7.65 -16.72
CA PHE A 213 -0.90 6.25 -16.65
C PHE A 213 0.59 6.08 -16.90
N ASN A 214 1.18 6.81 -17.85
CA ASN A 214 2.63 6.78 -18.08
C ASN A 214 3.39 7.54 -17.00
N TYR A 215 2.84 8.52 -16.29
CA TYR A 215 3.50 9.19 -15.17
C TYR A 215 3.40 8.37 -13.90
N LEU A 216 2.24 7.76 -13.63
CA LEU A 216 2.09 6.76 -12.57
C LEU A 216 2.97 5.58 -12.91
N ARG A 217 2.89 5.02 -14.12
CA ARG A 217 3.80 4.00 -14.61
C ARG A 217 5.23 4.47 -14.55
N LEU A 218 5.63 5.69 -14.94
CA LEU A 218 7.02 6.19 -14.90
C LEU A 218 7.44 6.63 -13.50
N ARG A 219 6.57 6.91 -12.53
CA ARG A 219 6.97 7.05 -11.12
C ARG A 219 7.08 5.68 -10.46
N ILE A 220 6.19 4.77 -10.84
CA ILE A 220 6.24 3.35 -10.50
C ILE A 220 7.43 2.68 -11.23
N SER A 221 7.86 3.17 -12.42
CA SER A 221 8.82 2.55 -13.37
C SER A 221 10.14 3.30 -13.53
N SER A 222 10.22 4.59 -13.23
CA SER A 222 11.48 5.24 -12.81
C SER A 222 11.88 4.77 -11.41
N GLN A 223 11.01 4.00 -10.75
CA GLN A 223 11.36 3.08 -9.68
C GLN A 223 11.39 1.61 -10.14
N LEU A 224 10.95 1.19 -11.34
CA LEU A 224 10.91 -0.22 -11.80
C LEU A 224 11.15 -0.38 -13.32
N PRO A 225 12.33 -0.81 -13.81
CA PRO A 225 12.51 -1.01 -15.25
C PRO A 225 11.87 -2.31 -15.77
N HIS A 226 11.71 -3.37 -14.96
CA HIS A 226 11.21 -4.66 -15.44
C HIS A 226 10.56 -5.47 -14.31
N VAL A 227 9.22 -5.62 -14.27
CA VAL A 227 8.47 -6.77 -13.70
C VAL A 227 6.94 -6.55 -13.83
N PRO A 228 6.13 -7.63 -13.98
CA PRO A 228 4.66 -7.57 -14.08
C PRO A 228 4.03 -7.01 -12.79
N ILE A 229 2.83 -6.45 -12.92
CA ILE A 229 2.07 -5.79 -11.84
C ILE A 229 1.78 -6.78 -10.70
N ASP A 230 2.70 -6.85 -9.73
CA ASP A 230 2.41 -7.40 -8.41
C ASP A 230 1.59 -6.37 -7.62
N VAL A 231 0.57 -6.88 -6.93
CA VAL A 231 -0.50 -6.09 -6.31
C VAL A 231 0.08 -5.33 -5.11
N ASN A 232 0.66 -4.15 -5.35
CA ASN A 232 1.05 -3.24 -4.28
C ASN A 232 -0.22 -2.56 -3.74
N PHE A 233 -0.69 -3.04 -2.59
CA PHE A 233 -1.95 -2.60 -1.96
C PHE A 233 -1.89 -1.15 -1.45
N ASP A 234 -0.70 -0.58 -1.31
CA ASP A 234 -0.44 0.82 -0.88
C ASP A 234 -1.13 1.84 -1.79
N TYR A 235 -1.47 1.41 -3.02
CA TYR A 235 -2.04 2.25 -4.08
C TYR A 235 -3.51 1.90 -4.40
N LEU A 236 -4.18 1.07 -3.60
CA LEU A 236 -5.60 0.72 -3.76
C LEU A 236 -6.58 1.70 -3.07
N VAL A 237 -6.10 2.82 -2.55
CA VAL A 237 -6.90 3.88 -1.90
C VAL A 237 -7.00 5.13 -2.78
#